data_AF-A0A8T5F6K1-F1
#
_entry.id   AF-A0A8T5F6K1-F1
#
_cell.length_a   1.000
_cell.length_b   1.000
_cell.length_c   1.000
_cell.angle_alpha   90.00
_cell.angle_beta   90.00
_cell.angle_gamma   90.00
#
_symmetry.space_group_name_H-M   'P 1'
#
loop_
_entity.id
_entity.type
_entity.pdbx_description
1 polymer ?
#
loop_
_entity_poly.entity_id
_entity_poly.type
_entity_poly.pdbx_seq_one_letter_code
_entity_poly.pdbx_strand_id
1 'polypeptide(L)'
;MIQLSPQGAYSIIQPLIFFIIGIAIYSIIVYNLYRFVATRDIFEINLRQYNRSEHPVISKFLASILYLIEYLIFFPLFLMVWFVVFAVMFIAMSIQDFGTILLISMALVASVRIASYYKQNLARDIAKLVPFALLAVFLIEGATTFNWSQSTELIKQIPAMTDILIYYFAFVFILELILRAIYSISKALSKRDEIK
;
A
#
# COMPACT_ATOMS: atom_id res chain seq x y z
N MET A 1 -10.61 45.73 16.13
CA MET A 1 -11.61 45.11 17.02
C MET A 1 -12.47 44.20 16.17
N ILE A 2 -12.56 42.91 16.49
CA ILE A 2 -13.48 41.99 15.81
C ILE A 2 -14.89 42.41 16.24
N GLN A 3 -15.65 43.08 15.38
CA GLN A 3 -17.07 43.30 15.63
C GLN A 3 -17.77 41.94 15.55
N LEU A 4 -18.20 41.41 16.70
CA LEU A 4 -18.99 40.18 16.79
C LEU A 4 -20.35 40.42 16.13
N SER A 5 -20.44 40.13 14.84
CA SER A 5 -21.68 40.11 14.06
C SER A 5 -22.03 38.67 13.68
N PRO A 6 -23.31 38.31 13.60
CA PRO A 6 -23.74 36.99 13.11
C PRO A 6 -23.17 36.65 11.73
N GLN A 7 -23.06 37.65 10.85
CA GLN A 7 -22.46 37.51 9.51
C GLN A 7 -20.95 37.26 9.58
N GLY A 8 -20.22 37.97 10.45
CA GLY A 8 -18.80 37.72 10.68
C GLY A 8 -18.53 36.34 11.26
N ALA A 9 -19.36 35.88 12.20
CA ALA A 9 -19.28 34.54 12.77
C ALA A 9 -19.47 33.47 11.68
N TYR A 10 -20.47 33.63 10.80
CA TYR A 10 -20.70 32.71 9.69
C TYR A 10 -19.50 32.62 8.74
N SER A 11 -18.93 33.76 8.33
CA SER A 11 -17.77 33.78 7.41
C SER A 11 -16.51 33.13 7.98
N ILE A 12 -16.34 33.11 9.30
CA ILE A 12 -15.16 32.53 9.97
C ILE A 12 -15.40 31.03 10.25
N ILE A 13 -16.58 30.67 10.72
CA ILE A 13 -16.89 29.30 11.17
C ILE A 13 -17.13 28.36 9.97
N GLN A 14 -17.77 28.83 8.90
CA GLN A 14 -18.09 28.01 7.74
C GLN A 14 -16.85 27.29 7.14
N PRO A 15 -15.73 27.95 6.80
CA PRO A 15 -14.56 27.27 6.27
C PRO A 15 -13.94 26.30 7.29
N LEU A 16 -13.93 26.64 8.57
CA LEU A 16 -13.43 25.75 9.63
C LEU A 16 -14.20 24.44 9.68
N ILE A 17 -15.53 24.47 9.60
CA ILE A 17 -16.37 23.27 9.56
C ILE A 17 -16.02 22.41 8.34
N PHE A 18 -15.84 23.01 7.16
CA PHE A 18 -15.45 22.26 5.96
C PHE A 18 -14.08 21.60 6.11
N PHE A 19 -13.09 22.28 6.67
CA PHE A 19 -11.78 21.69 6.94
C PHE A 19 -11.86 20.54 7.94
N ILE A 20 -12.60 20.69 9.05
CA ILE A 20 -12.79 19.61 10.04
C ILE A 20 -13.40 18.37 9.39
N ILE A 21 -14.48 18.56 8.63
CA ILE A 21 -15.17 17.46 7.93
C ILE A 21 -14.25 16.82 6.90
N GLY A 22 -13.57 17.63 6.07
CA GLY A 22 -12.67 17.14 5.03
C GLY A 22 -11.51 16.33 5.60
N ILE A 23 -10.84 16.83 6.64
CA ILE A 23 -9.74 16.14 7.33
C ILE A 23 -10.23 14.83 7.96
N ALA A 24 -11.39 14.84 8.62
CA ALA A 24 -11.96 13.65 9.25
C ALA A 24 -12.29 12.56 8.23
N ILE A 25 -13.01 12.92 7.15
CA ILE A 25 -13.36 11.98 6.08
C ILE A 25 -12.10 11.41 5.42
N TYR A 26 -11.15 12.27 5.04
CA TYR A 26 -9.90 11.84 4.43
C TYR A 26 -9.13 10.87 5.34
N SER A 27 -9.02 11.20 6.63
CA SER A 27 -8.32 10.35 7.60
C SER A 27 -8.97 8.99 7.78
N ILE A 28 -10.30 8.90 7.75
CA ILE A 28 -11.04 7.64 7.79
C ILE A 28 -10.77 6.80 6.53
N ILE A 29 -10.75 7.42 5.36
CA ILE A 29 -10.42 6.74 4.09
C ILE A 29 -8.99 6.20 4.15
N VAL A 30 -8.03 7.03 4.52
CA VAL A 30 -6.62 6.63 4.69
C VAL A 30 -6.49 5.50 5.70
N TYR A 31 -7.25 5.54 6.79
CA TYR A 31 -7.25 4.49 7.81
C TYR A 31 -7.55 3.11 7.23
N ASN A 32 -8.54 3.02 6.36
CA ASN A 32 -8.91 1.76 5.73
C ASN A 32 -7.88 1.35 4.66
N LEU A 33 -7.41 2.29 3.84
CA LEU A 33 -6.42 2.05 2.79
C LEU A 33 -5.10 1.50 3.39
N TYR A 34 -4.49 2.20 4.36
CA TYR A 34 -3.17 1.80 4.85
C TYR A 34 -3.21 0.43 5.55
N ARG A 35 -4.30 0.09 6.25
CA ARG A 35 -4.44 -1.21 6.93
C ARG A 35 -4.45 -2.35 5.94
N PHE A 36 -5.12 -2.13 4.81
CA PHE A 36 -5.19 -3.12 3.77
C PHE A 36 -3.82 -3.39 3.12
N VAL A 37 -3.06 -2.33 2.80
CA VAL A 37 -1.68 -2.47 2.24
C VAL A 37 -0.71 -3.11 3.23
N ALA A 38 -0.80 -2.73 4.49
CA ALA A 38 0.12 -3.18 5.54
C ALA A 38 -0.16 -4.61 6.00
N THR A 39 -1.24 -5.23 5.54
CA THR A 39 -1.56 -6.61 5.89
C THR A 39 -0.64 -7.57 5.14
N ARG A 40 -0.04 -8.51 5.88
CA ARG A 40 0.89 -9.49 5.30
C ARG A 40 0.15 -10.47 4.38
N ASP A 41 -0.98 -10.99 4.83
CA ASP A 41 -1.80 -12.00 4.17
C ASP A 41 -3.19 -11.41 3.89
N ILE A 42 -3.47 -11.05 2.64
CA ILE A 42 -4.66 -10.28 2.26
C ILE A 42 -5.81 -11.16 1.78
N PHE A 43 -5.48 -12.31 1.20
CA PHE A 43 -6.45 -13.18 0.55
C PHE A 43 -6.61 -14.47 1.37
N GLU A 44 -7.73 -14.64 2.06
CA GLU A 44 -8.10 -15.93 2.68
C GLU A 44 -8.73 -16.89 1.66
N ILE A 45 -8.21 -16.97 0.42
CA ILE A 45 -8.74 -17.96 -0.51
C ILE A 45 -8.18 -19.34 -0.09
N ASN A 46 -9.07 -20.33 -0.10
CA ASN A 46 -8.75 -21.67 0.38
C ASN A 46 -8.65 -22.58 -0.83
N LEU A 47 -7.61 -22.41 -1.67
CA LEU A 47 -7.41 -23.31 -2.81
C LEU A 47 -7.19 -24.77 -2.39
N ARG A 48 -6.88 -25.04 -1.10
CA ARG A 48 -6.77 -26.41 -0.56
C ARG A 48 -8.09 -27.18 -0.66
N GLN A 49 -9.24 -26.52 -0.72
CA GLN A 49 -10.53 -27.18 -0.90
C GLN A 49 -10.66 -27.91 -2.24
N TYR A 50 -9.84 -27.55 -3.23
CA TYR A 50 -9.81 -28.20 -4.55
C TYR A 50 -8.84 -29.39 -4.61
N ASN A 51 -8.14 -29.69 -3.52
CA ASN A 51 -7.24 -30.83 -3.46
C ASN A 51 -8.03 -32.13 -3.31
N ARG A 52 -8.24 -32.84 -4.43
CA ARG A 52 -8.93 -34.14 -4.49
C ARG A 52 -8.01 -35.35 -4.34
N SER A 53 -6.77 -35.15 -3.91
CA SER A 53 -5.79 -36.25 -3.77
C SER A 53 -6.10 -37.12 -2.55
N GLU A 54 -6.32 -38.42 -2.76
CA GLU A 54 -6.49 -39.41 -1.70
C GLU A 54 -5.16 -39.78 -1.01
N HIS A 55 -4.02 -39.64 -1.69
CA HIS A 55 -2.72 -40.04 -1.14
C HIS A 55 -2.16 -38.98 -0.16
N PRO A 56 -1.73 -39.34 1.07
CA PRO A 56 -1.41 -38.37 2.12
C PRO A 56 -0.18 -37.48 1.82
N VAL A 57 0.82 -38.00 1.10
CA VAL A 57 2.01 -37.23 0.72
C VAL A 57 1.72 -36.26 -0.43
N ILE A 58 1.01 -36.73 -1.47
CA ILE A 58 0.65 -35.94 -2.66
C ILE A 58 -0.34 -34.84 -2.26
N SER A 59 -1.28 -35.16 -1.38
CA SER A 59 -2.23 -34.20 -0.82
C SER A 59 -1.53 -33.06 -0.08
N LYS A 60 -0.53 -33.37 0.77
CA LYS A 60 0.26 -32.33 1.45
C LYS A 60 1.07 -31.47 0.47
N PHE A 61 1.68 -32.09 -0.53
CA PHE A 61 2.47 -31.39 -1.55
C PHE A 61 1.62 -30.46 -2.42
N LEU A 62 0.49 -30.96 -2.96
CA LEU A 62 -0.45 -30.17 -3.75
C LEU A 62 -1.06 -29.03 -2.94
N ALA A 63 -1.44 -29.26 -1.68
CA ALA A 63 -1.95 -28.20 -0.82
C ALA A 63 -0.90 -27.10 -0.58
N SER A 64 0.39 -27.45 -0.49
CA SER A 64 1.49 -26.49 -0.40
C SER A 64 1.70 -25.71 -1.70
N ILE A 65 1.64 -26.38 -2.86
CA ILE A 65 1.77 -25.72 -4.18
C ILE A 65 0.60 -24.78 -4.44
N LEU A 66 -0.64 -25.22 -4.21
CA LEU A 66 -1.84 -24.42 -4.40
C LEU A 66 -1.79 -23.16 -3.53
N TYR A 67 -1.37 -23.30 -2.26
CA TYR A 67 -1.12 -22.17 -1.38
C TYR A 67 -0.02 -21.24 -1.90
N LEU A 68 1.06 -21.80 -2.46
CA LEU A 68 2.14 -21.02 -3.07
C LEU A 68 1.64 -20.23 -4.27
N ILE A 69 0.95 -20.85 -5.22
CA ILE A 69 0.44 -20.19 -6.44
C ILE A 69 -0.54 -19.05 -6.11
N GLU A 70 -1.46 -19.30 -5.18
CA GLU A 70 -2.44 -18.32 -4.73
C GLU A 70 -1.78 -17.03 -4.22
N TYR A 71 -0.77 -17.18 -3.38
CA TYR A 71 -0.09 -16.03 -2.79
C TYR A 71 1.05 -15.49 -3.65
N LEU A 72 1.62 -16.28 -4.55
CA LEU A 72 2.79 -15.88 -5.32
C LEU A 72 2.45 -15.00 -6.52
N ILE A 73 1.25 -15.12 -7.10
CA ILE A 73 0.86 -14.35 -8.29
C ILE A 73 -0.07 -13.19 -7.93
N PHE A 74 -1.12 -13.44 -7.15
CA PHE A 74 -2.10 -12.40 -6.82
C PHE A 74 -1.50 -11.29 -5.96
N PHE A 75 -0.53 -11.66 -5.11
CA PHE A 75 0.03 -10.73 -4.15
C PHE A 75 0.96 -9.69 -4.80
N PRO A 76 1.93 -10.03 -5.68
CA PRO A 76 2.71 -9.03 -6.39
C PRO A 76 1.86 -8.12 -7.29
N LEU A 77 0.82 -8.65 -7.93
CA LEU A 77 -0.13 -7.85 -8.71
C LEU A 77 -0.87 -6.84 -7.82
N PHE A 78 -1.32 -7.28 -6.66
CA PHE A 78 -1.92 -6.40 -5.67
C PHE A 78 -0.97 -5.25 -5.26
N LEU A 79 0.31 -5.54 -5.07
CA LEU A 79 1.30 -4.50 -4.75
C LEU A 79 1.54 -3.53 -5.89
N MET A 80 1.45 -3.97 -7.15
CA MET A 80 1.54 -3.05 -8.29
C MET A 80 0.40 -2.03 -8.30
N VAL A 81 -0.81 -2.42 -7.89
CA VAL A 81 -1.91 -1.46 -7.75
C VAL A 81 -1.56 -0.37 -6.74
N TRP A 82 -1.02 -0.77 -5.58
CA TRP A 82 -0.65 0.19 -4.53
C TRP A 82 0.56 1.03 -4.84
N PHE A 83 1.52 0.46 -5.55
CA PHE A 83 2.62 1.20 -6.15
C PHE A 83 2.11 2.35 -7.03
N VAL A 84 1.16 2.08 -7.94
CA VAL A 84 0.56 3.12 -8.78
C VAL A 84 -0.17 4.17 -7.94
N VAL A 85 -0.93 3.75 -6.92
CA VAL A 85 -1.60 4.68 -6.00
C VAL A 85 -0.58 5.62 -5.34
N PHE A 86 0.52 5.10 -4.78
CA PHE A 86 1.55 5.94 -4.18
C PHE A 86 2.27 6.82 -5.20
N ALA A 87 2.56 6.31 -6.40
CA ALA A 87 3.18 7.11 -7.47
C ALA A 87 2.31 8.30 -7.88
N VAL A 88 1.00 8.09 -8.02
CA VAL A 88 0.04 9.17 -8.29
C VAL A 88 0.02 10.19 -7.15
N MET A 89 0.03 9.74 -5.89
CA MET A 89 0.11 10.64 -4.73
C MET A 89 1.41 11.46 -4.73
N PHE A 90 2.55 10.85 -5.05
CA PHE A 90 3.83 11.57 -5.12
C PHE A 90 3.86 12.59 -6.26
N ILE A 91 3.35 12.27 -7.44
CA ILE A 91 3.23 13.25 -8.55
C ILE A 91 2.33 14.41 -8.15
N ALA A 92 1.22 14.11 -7.48
CA ALA A 92 0.28 15.11 -7.03
C ALA A 92 0.94 16.17 -6.13
N MET A 93 2.01 15.81 -5.40
CA MET A 93 2.74 16.67 -4.47
C MET A 93 4.11 17.17 -4.96
N SER A 94 4.67 16.59 -6.03
CA SER A 94 6.09 16.69 -6.32
C SER A 94 6.38 16.96 -7.80
N ILE A 95 7.32 17.88 -8.05
CA ILE A 95 7.84 18.22 -9.38
C ILE A 95 9.17 17.47 -9.60
N GLN A 96 9.21 16.18 -9.26
CA GLN A 96 10.37 15.32 -9.52
C GLN A 96 10.20 14.62 -10.87
N ASP A 97 11.31 14.11 -11.42
CA ASP A 97 11.23 13.31 -12.62
C ASP A 97 10.46 11.99 -12.37
N PHE A 98 9.80 11.48 -13.41
CA PHE A 98 8.98 10.27 -13.30
C PHE A 98 9.78 9.06 -12.79
N GLY A 99 11.05 8.90 -13.20
CA GLY A 99 11.89 7.78 -12.78
C GLY A 99 12.13 7.76 -11.27
N THR A 100 12.46 8.92 -10.70
CA THR A 100 12.64 9.11 -9.26
C THR A 100 11.33 8.85 -8.51
N ILE A 101 10.19 9.30 -9.03
CA ILE A 101 8.89 9.05 -8.39
C ILE A 101 8.57 7.55 -8.37
N LEU A 102 8.77 6.84 -9.48
CA LEU A 102 8.58 5.39 -9.51
C LEU A 102 9.54 4.69 -8.53
N LEU A 103 10.80 5.11 -8.48
CA LEU A 103 11.77 4.54 -7.54
C LEU A 103 11.33 4.70 -6.08
N ILE A 104 10.94 5.92 -5.67
CA ILE A 104 10.50 6.21 -4.29
C ILE A 104 9.22 5.44 -3.97
N SER A 105 8.27 5.41 -4.90
CA SER A 105 7.00 4.68 -4.74
C SER A 105 7.24 3.19 -4.53
N MET A 106 8.15 2.61 -5.30
CA MET A 106 8.51 1.20 -5.18
C MET A 106 9.29 0.91 -3.90
N ALA A 107 10.23 1.78 -3.53
CA ALA A 107 10.97 1.68 -2.27
C ALA A 107 10.03 1.73 -1.06
N LEU A 108 8.99 2.58 -1.10
CA LEU A 108 7.97 2.64 -0.06
C LEU A 108 7.17 1.34 0.01
N VAL A 109 6.67 0.83 -1.12
CA VAL A 109 5.92 -0.44 -1.15
C VAL A 109 6.78 -1.58 -0.60
N ALA A 110 8.03 -1.71 -1.05
CA ALA A 110 8.96 -2.72 -0.56
C ALA A 110 9.22 -2.59 0.94
N SER A 111 9.37 -1.36 1.44
CA SER A 111 9.56 -1.08 2.87
C SER A 111 8.34 -1.47 3.70
N VAL A 112 7.12 -1.17 3.23
CA VAL A 112 5.86 -1.63 3.85
C VAL A 112 5.82 -3.15 3.89
N ARG A 113 6.27 -3.83 2.82
CA ARG A 113 6.33 -5.30 2.79
C ARG A 113 7.27 -5.87 3.82
N ILE A 114 8.52 -5.44 3.83
CA ILE A 114 9.50 -5.90 4.80
C ILE A 114 8.98 -5.68 6.23
N ALA A 115 8.41 -4.49 6.50
CA ALA A 115 7.82 -4.19 7.79
C ALA A 115 6.62 -5.09 8.14
N SER A 116 5.80 -5.50 7.17
CA SER A 116 4.62 -6.36 7.42
C SER A 116 4.98 -7.75 7.93
N TYR A 117 6.16 -8.25 7.55
CA TYR A 117 6.73 -9.51 8.02
C TYR A 117 7.40 -9.40 9.38
N TYR A 118 7.86 -8.20 9.75
CA TYR A 118 8.42 -7.91 11.07
C TYR A 118 7.32 -7.59 12.11
N LYS A 119 6.57 -6.50 11.89
CA LYS A 119 5.48 -6.00 12.74
C LYS A 119 4.46 -5.26 11.87
N GLN A 120 3.23 -5.78 11.77
CA GLN A 120 2.17 -5.12 10.98
C GLN A 120 1.88 -3.68 11.41
N ASN A 121 2.04 -3.33 12.69
CA ASN A 121 1.87 -1.94 13.15
C ASN A 121 2.91 -1.00 12.53
N LEU A 122 4.16 -1.45 12.38
CA LEU A 122 5.19 -0.66 11.70
C LEU A 122 4.85 -0.47 10.22
N ALA A 123 4.39 -1.54 9.55
CA ALA A 123 3.97 -1.45 8.15
C ALA A 123 2.81 -0.46 7.97
N ARG A 124 1.86 -0.44 8.91
CA ARG A 124 0.76 0.53 8.94
C ARG A 124 1.25 1.96 9.09
N ASP A 125 2.23 2.16 9.97
CA ASP A 125 2.82 3.47 10.20
C ASP A 125 3.59 3.99 9.00
N ILE A 126 4.29 3.12 8.25
CA ILE A 126 4.96 3.50 6.99
C ILE A 126 3.93 3.78 5.89
N ALA A 127 2.94 2.91 5.70
CA ALA A 127 1.98 3.01 4.61
C ALA A 127 1.09 4.27 4.69
N LYS A 128 0.81 4.76 5.91
CA LYS A 128 0.00 5.98 6.10
C LYS A 128 0.79 7.28 5.89
N LEU A 129 2.13 7.24 5.83
CA LEU A 129 2.96 8.44 5.70
C LEU A 129 2.62 9.25 4.45
N VAL A 130 2.55 8.60 3.29
CA VAL A 130 2.34 9.31 2.02
C VAL A 130 0.95 9.93 1.93
N PRO A 131 -0.15 9.23 2.23
CA PRO A 131 -1.47 9.87 2.24
C PRO A 131 -1.56 11.03 3.24
N PHE A 132 -0.98 10.92 4.43
CA PHE A 132 -0.99 12.04 5.38
C PHE A 132 -0.07 13.19 4.98
N ALA A 133 1.06 12.90 4.33
CA ALA A 133 1.91 13.93 3.75
C ALA A 133 1.16 14.68 2.62
N LEU A 134 0.42 13.95 1.79
CA LEU A 134 -0.45 14.50 0.74
C LEU A 134 -1.52 15.42 1.33
N LEU A 135 -2.18 14.99 2.41
CA LEU A 135 -3.12 15.84 3.13
C LEU A 135 -2.43 17.08 3.69
N ALA A 136 -1.24 16.95 4.29
CA ALA A 136 -0.51 18.09 4.85
C ALA A 136 -0.17 19.13 3.78
N VAL A 137 0.37 18.70 2.63
CA VAL A 137 0.64 19.59 1.50
C VAL A 137 -0.66 20.24 1.01
N PHE A 138 -1.75 19.49 0.89
CA PHE A 138 -3.05 20.04 0.51
C PHE A 138 -3.57 21.10 1.48
N LEU A 139 -3.41 20.90 2.79
CA LEU A 139 -3.87 21.86 3.79
C LEU A 139 -3.00 23.12 3.86
N ILE A 140 -1.69 23.01 3.59
CA ILE A 140 -0.73 24.11 3.70
C ILE A 140 -0.68 24.93 2.42
N GLU A 141 -0.58 24.27 1.26
CA GLU A 141 -0.39 24.92 -0.04
C GLU A 141 -1.69 25.09 -0.82
N GLY A 142 -2.76 24.38 -0.40
CA GLY A 142 -4.08 24.44 -1.03
C GLY A 142 -4.22 23.54 -2.25
N ALA A 143 -5.44 23.53 -2.81
CA ALA A 143 -5.80 22.69 -3.96
C ALA A 143 -5.12 23.11 -5.28
N THR A 144 -4.62 24.35 -5.36
CA THR A 144 -4.05 24.94 -6.58
C THR A 144 -2.66 24.43 -6.93
N THR A 145 -1.94 23.84 -5.97
CA THR A 145 -0.61 23.27 -6.20
C THR A 145 -0.66 21.86 -6.80
N PHE A 146 -1.86 21.24 -6.82
CA PHE A 146 -2.03 19.91 -7.38
C PHE A 146 -1.98 19.93 -8.90
N ASN A 147 -0.92 19.34 -9.43
CA ASN A 147 -0.71 19.23 -10.86
C ASN A 147 -1.47 18.01 -11.45
N TRP A 148 -2.79 18.13 -11.55
CA TRP A 148 -3.65 17.08 -12.08
C TRP A 148 -3.30 16.68 -13.51
N SER A 149 -2.80 17.62 -14.33
CA SER A 149 -2.40 17.32 -15.70
C SER A 149 -1.18 16.39 -15.74
N GLN A 150 -0.18 16.62 -14.88
CA GLN A 150 0.97 15.72 -14.74
C GLN A 150 0.59 14.32 -14.26
N SER A 151 -0.39 14.19 -13.34
CA SER A 151 -0.87 12.87 -12.90
C SER A 151 -1.49 12.07 -14.05
N THR A 152 -2.27 12.72 -14.93
CA THR A 152 -2.82 12.05 -16.11
C THR A 152 -1.76 11.70 -17.14
N GLU A 153 -0.69 12.48 -17.22
CA GLU A 153 0.40 12.26 -18.17
C GLU A 153 1.25 11.04 -17.79
N LEU A 154 1.46 10.78 -16.48
CA LEU A 154 2.09 9.53 -16.03
C LEU A 154 1.33 8.31 -16.57
N ILE A 155 0.00 8.32 -16.48
CA ILE A 155 -0.82 7.18 -16.90
C ILE A 155 -0.62 6.90 -18.39
N LYS A 156 -0.46 7.95 -19.21
CA LYS A 156 -0.16 7.81 -20.63
C LYS A 156 1.25 7.34 -20.91
N GLN A 157 2.20 7.59 -20.01
CA GLN A 157 3.59 7.16 -20.14
C GLN A 157 3.83 5.72 -19.65
N ILE A 158 2.87 5.11 -18.95
CA ILE A 158 2.95 3.70 -18.50
C ILE A 158 3.43 2.75 -19.61
N PRO A 159 2.90 2.78 -20.85
CA PRO A 159 3.37 1.89 -21.91
C PRO A 159 4.84 2.07 -22.26
N ALA A 160 5.34 3.32 -22.23
CA ALA A 160 6.74 3.63 -22.51
C ALA A 160 7.68 3.21 -21.36
N MET A 161 7.14 3.00 -20.15
CA MET A 161 7.88 2.59 -18.96
C MET A 161 7.71 1.10 -18.62
N THR A 162 7.17 0.30 -19.55
CA THR A 162 6.87 -1.12 -19.34
C THR A 162 8.10 -1.89 -18.84
N ASP A 163 9.29 -1.62 -19.36
CA ASP A 163 10.52 -2.29 -18.93
C ASP A 163 10.79 -2.07 -17.44
N ILE A 164 10.71 -0.83 -16.97
CA ILE A 164 10.90 -0.47 -15.56
C ILE A 164 9.85 -1.18 -14.69
N LEU A 165 8.59 -1.19 -15.14
CA LEU A 165 7.50 -1.85 -14.43
C LEU A 165 7.71 -3.36 -14.33
N ILE A 166 8.23 -4.00 -15.38
CA ILE A 166 8.60 -5.43 -15.36
C ILE A 166 9.72 -5.68 -14.36
N TYR A 167 10.78 -4.87 -14.35
CA TYR A 167 11.86 -5.01 -13.38
C TYR A 167 11.36 -4.83 -11.93
N TYR A 168 10.49 -3.87 -11.67
CA TYR A 168 9.91 -3.65 -10.34
C TYR A 168 8.96 -4.78 -9.93
N PHE A 169 8.16 -5.29 -10.86
CA PHE A 169 7.32 -6.46 -10.61
C PHE A 169 8.17 -7.69 -10.25
N ALA A 170 9.21 -7.97 -11.05
CA ALA A 170 10.13 -9.07 -10.78
C ALA A 170 10.83 -8.91 -9.43
N PHE A 171 11.27 -7.69 -9.10
CA PHE A 171 11.86 -7.39 -7.80
C PHE A 171 10.90 -7.68 -6.64
N VAL A 172 9.66 -7.16 -6.70
CA VAL A 172 8.66 -7.36 -5.66
C VAL A 172 8.29 -8.83 -5.51
N PHE A 173 8.19 -9.55 -6.63
CA PHE A 173 7.95 -10.99 -6.65
C PHE A 173 9.05 -11.75 -5.91
N ILE A 174 10.32 -11.47 -6.21
CA ILE A 174 11.48 -12.09 -5.53
C ILE A 174 11.52 -11.71 -4.06
N LEU A 175 11.28 -10.43 -3.73
CA LEU A 175 11.23 -9.95 -2.34
C LEU A 175 10.17 -10.70 -1.53
N GLU A 176 8.96 -10.85 -2.08
CA GLU A 176 7.87 -11.54 -1.41
C GLU A 176 8.19 -13.03 -1.19
N LEU A 177 8.82 -13.70 -2.17
CA LEU A 177 9.31 -15.07 -2.03
C LEU A 177 10.29 -15.21 -0.87
N ILE A 178 11.29 -14.33 -0.80
CA ILE A 178 12.31 -14.33 0.24
C ILE A 178 11.66 -14.15 1.61
N LEU A 179 10.80 -13.13 1.76
CA LEU A 179 10.12 -12.83 3.02
C LEU A 179 9.22 -13.98 3.49
N ARG A 180 8.46 -14.60 2.57
CA ARG A 180 7.63 -15.77 2.89
C ARG A 180 8.46 -16.97 3.31
N ALA A 181 9.59 -17.22 2.66
CA ALA A 181 10.49 -18.30 3.03
C ALA A 181 11.05 -18.10 4.45
N ILE A 182 11.58 -16.90 4.74
CA ILE A 182 12.11 -16.54 6.06
C ILE A 182 11.02 -16.68 7.15
N TYR A 183 9.81 -16.18 6.88
CA TYR A 183 8.70 -16.28 7.83
C TYR A 183 8.28 -17.72 8.10
N SER A 184 8.24 -18.56 7.06
CA SER A 184 7.87 -19.97 7.20
C SER A 184 8.89 -20.74 8.02
N ILE A 185 10.19 -20.48 7.79
CA ILE A 185 11.30 -21.10 8.54
C ILE A 185 11.28 -20.66 10.00
N SER A 186 11.18 -19.35 10.27
CA SER A 186 11.16 -18.82 11.65
C SER A 186 9.97 -19.37 12.46
N LYS A 187 8.78 -19.47 11.86
CA LYS A 187 7.61 -20.08 12.49
C LYS A 187 7.82 -21.58 12.78
N ALA A 188 8.45 -22.31 11.86
CA ALA A 188 8.74 -23.74 12.06
C ALA A 188 9.72 -23.99 13.22
N LEU A 189 10.73 -23.12 13.38
CA LEU A 189 11.68 -23.19 14.49
C LEU A 189 11.03 -22.86 15.84
N SER A 190 10.27 -21.76 15.93
CA SER A 190 9.59 -21.37 17.17
C SER A 190 8.61 -22.44 17.68
N LYS A 191 7.87 -23.11 16.78
CA LYS A 191 6.96 -24.20 17.15
C LYS A 191 7.68 -25.44 17.72
N ARG A 192 8.95 -25.64 17.35
CA ARG A 192 9.75 -26.77 17.85
C ARG A 192 10.18 -26.57 19.30
N ASP A 193 10.34 -25.32 19.74
CA ASP A 193 10.76 -24.98 21.09
C ASP A 193 9.60 -25.06 22.11
N GLU A 194 8.35 -24.88 21.67
CA GLU A 194 7.15 -25.03 22.53
C GLU A 194 6.77 -26.49 22.83
N ILE A 195 7.33 -27.46 22.11
CA ILE A 195 7.01 -28.90 22.22
C ILE A 195 8.05 -29.64 23.10
N LYS A 196 9.11 -28.96 23.54
CA LYS A 196 10.10 -29.49 24.48
C LYS A 196 9.77 -29.06 25.90
#